data_AF-A0A7V4HGP7-F1
#
_entry.id   AF-A0A7V4HGP7-F1
#
_cell.length_a   1.000
_cell.length_b   1.000
_cell.length_c   1.000
_cell.angle_alpha   90.00
_cell.angle_beta   90.00
_cell.angle_gamma   90.00
#
_symmetry.space_group_name_H-M   'P 1'
#
loop_
_entity.id
_entity.type
_entity.pdbx_description
1 polymer ?
#
loop_
_entity_poly.entity_id
_entity_poly.type
_entity_poly.pdbx_seq_one_letter_code
_entity_poly.pdbx_strand_id
1 'polypeptide(L)'
;MGAAAQSGTIDWTLRDRLGWNWPQSVVTYRVMGGKSEYDASSLKLVGPNGPQAFQLSDVEYWPSTTFIRSGCVSFVAGPLAAYGEQKYILGPRKGDGSVPAPSTNLNIASNETEATLSTSVLGIKVRLGSQIYSSPVPPEQVPGPVLSLRLPDGTWFGRSRLYGSTPISGWSACVSDAGPVFARYVASYSYADGRVLQIRISLNAGDYAACFDCTVRALSDRPSADSQNAGSSDGWELVLGNGIALPEGVKIQGMRYLAKEVPFRVDPGSADPL
;
A
#
# COMPACT_ATOMS: atom_id res chain seq x y z
N MET A 1 -19.99 45.08 -1.52
CA MET A 1 -20.28 43.70 -1.11
C MET A 1 -19.49 42.77 -2.03
N GLY A 2 -18.28 42.37 -1.61
CA GLY A 2 -17.45 41.46 -2.38
C GLY A 2 -17.88 40.03 -2.07
N ALA A 3 -18.30 39.28 -3.09
CA ALA A 3 -18.42 37.84 -2.99
C ALA A 3 -17.02 37.28 -2.73
N ALA A 4 -16.78 36.76 -1.52
CA ALA A 4 -15.58 35.99 -1.23
C ALA A 4 -15.61 34.74 -2.11
N ALA A 5 -14.61 34.59 -2.98
CA ALA A 5 -14.43 33.39 -3.77
C ALA A 5 -14.41 32.18 -2.82
N GLN A 6 -15.32 31.22 -3.02
CA GLN A 6 -15.26 29.93 -2.36
C GLN A 6 -14.10 29.13 -2.99
N SER A 7 -12.87 29.44 -2.57
CA SER A 7 -11.70 28.61 -2.84
C SER A 7 -11.56 27.60 -1.71
N GLY A 8 -11.75 26.32 -2.02
CA GLY A 8 -11.62 25.22 -1.04
C GLY A 8 -12.01 23.87 -1.60
N THR A 9 -12.10 23.71 -2.92
CA THR A 9 -12.35 22.43 -3.57
C THR A 9 -11.22 22.10 -4.53
N ILE A 10 -10.91 20.81 -4.65
CA ILE A 10 -9.97 20.27 -5.63
C ILE A 10 -10.76 19.38 -6.58
N ASP A 11 -10.68 19.68 -7.88
CA ASP A 11 -11.39 18.96 -8.92
C ASP A 11 -10.42 18.09 -9.72
N TRP A 12 -10.73 16.81 -9.85
CA TRP A 12 -10.01 15.88 -10.72
C TRP A 12 -10.94 15.36 -11.81
N THR A 13 -10.42 15.31 -13.04
CA THR A 13 -11.08 14.72 -14.18
C THR A 13 -10.23 13.58 -14.72
N LEU A 14 -10.69 12.35 -14.52
CA LEU A 14 -10.13 11.17 -15.16
C LEU A 14 -10.70 11.06 -16.57
N ARG A 15 -9.83 11.00 -17.58
CA ARG A 15 -10.24 10.88 -18.98
C ARG A 15 -9.35 9.87 -19.69
N ASP A 16 -9.97 8.90 -20.36
CA ASP A 16 -9.26 8.03 -21.27
C ASP A 16 -8.99 8.76 -22.59
N ARG A 17 -7.75 8.71 -23.08
CA ARG A 17 -7.36 9.27 -24.38
C ARG A 17 -6.86 8.20 -25.34
N LEU A 18 -6.76 6.95 -24.89
CA LEU A 18 -6.16 5.85 -25.64
C LEU A 18 -7.21 4.94 -26.29
N GLY A 19 -8.50 5.14 -25.98
CA GLY A 19 -9.58 4.26 -26.42
C GLY A 19 -9.62 2.95 -25.64
N TRP A 20 -9.11 2.95 -24.40
CA TRP A 20 -9.00 1.77 -23.57
C TRP A 20 -10.12 1.68 -22.53
N ASN A 21 -10.58 0.46 -22.25
CA ASN A 21 -11.50 0.20 -21.15
C ASN A 21 -10.70 -0.06 -19.87
N TRP A 22 -10.65 0.93 -19.00
CA TRP A 22 -9.92 0.84 -17.74
C TRP A 22 -10.76 0.14 -16.68
N PRO A 23 -10.21 -0.87 -15.99
CA PRO A 23 -10.89 -1.46 -14.85
C PRO A 23 -10.98 -0.46 -13.69
N GLN A 24 -11.81 -0.78 -12.71
CA GLN A 24 -11.76 -0.11 -11.42
C GLN A 24 -10.32 -0.16 -10.88
N SER A 25 -9.82 0.98 -10.40
CA SER A 25 -8.44 1.12 -9.92
C SER A 25 -8.36 2.13 -8.78
N VAL A 26 -7.41 1.94 -7.86
CA VAL A 26 -7.05 3.01 -6.92
C VAL A 26 -6.21 4.05 -7.66
N VAL A 27 -6.60 5.31 -7.51
CA VAL A 27 -5.82 6.46 -7.97
C VAL A 27 -5.37 7.27 -6.76
N THR A 28 -4.20 7.90 -6.86
CA THR A 28 -3.60 8.71 -5.81
C THR A 28 -3.16 10.05 -6.38
N TYR A 29 -3.56 11.14 -5.73
CA TYR A 29 -3.19 12.49 -6.09
C TYR A 29 -2.50 13.17 -4.92
N ARG A 30 -1.41 13.88 -5.21
CA ARG A 30 -0.79 14.76 -4.24
C ARG A 30 -1.64 16.02 -4.06
N VAL A 31 -1.80 16.44 -2.81
CA VAL A 31 -2.48 17.67 -2.43
C VAL A 31 -1.56 18.56 -1.62
N MET A 32 -1.70 19.87 -1.80
CA MET A 32 -0.98 20.91 -1.08
C MET A 32 -2.02 21.92 -0.60
N GLY A 33 -1.95 22.31 0.68
CA GLY A 33 -2.93 23.20 1.29
C GLY A 33 -2.32 24.42 1.96
N GLY A 34 -3.00 25.55 1.85
CA GLY A 34 -2.75 26.72 2.68
C GLY A 34 -3.06 26.46 4.16
N LYS A 35 -2.56 27.34 5.04
CA LYS A 35 -2.65 27.23 6.53
C LYS A 35 -4.06 27.06 7.11
N SER A 36 -5.10 27.29 6.32
CA SER A 36 -6.51 27.17 6.73
C SER A 36 -7.42 26.68 5.59
N GLU A 37 -6.85 26.00 4.59
CA GLU A 37 -7.57 25.65 3.37
C GLU A 37 -8.24 24.27 3.47
N TYR A 38 -7.49 23.25 3.88
CA TYR A 38 -7.97 21.86 3.95
C TYR A 38 -7.79 21.29 5.35
N ASP A 39 -8.83 21.34 6.19
CA ASP A 39 -8.85 20.60 7.47
C ASP A 39 -9.18 19.14 7.17
N ALA A 40 -8.24 18.24 7.50
CA ALA A 40 -8.35 16.81 7.22
C ALA A 40 -9.64 16.17 7.77
N SER A 41 -10.14 16.67 8.91
CA SER A 41 -11.37 16.16 9.54
C SER A 41 -12.66 16.58 8.84
N SER A 42 -12.58 17.59 7.97
CA SER A 42 -13.72 18.23 7.31
C SER A 42 -13.87 17.84 5.84
N LEU A 43 -12.94 17.08 5.27
CA LEU A 43 -12.92 16.76 3.85
C LEU A 43 -13.95 15.68 3.48
N LYS A 44 -14.54 15.86 2.30
CA LYS A 44 -15.36 14.85 1.62
C LYS A 44 -14.97 14.76 0.16
N LEU A 45 -15.07 13.55 -0.40
CA LEU A 45 -14.94 13.30 -1.83
C LEU A 45 -16.31 13.03 -2.42
N VAL A 46 -16.62 13.67 -3.55
CA VAL A 46 -17.81 13.39 -4.37
C VAL A 46 -17.33 12.91 -5.73
N GLY A 47 -17.70 11.68 -6.10
CA GLY A 47 -17.45 11.10 -7.42
C GLY A 47 -18.69 11.18 -8.33
N PRO A 48 -18.65 10.52 -9.50
CA PRO A 48 -19.74 10.53 -10.48
C PRO A 48 -21.08 10.02 -9.94
N ASN A 49 -21.04 9.13 -8.94
CA ASN A 49 -22.20 8.47 -8.36
C ASN A 49 -22.56 9.01 -6.96
N GLY A 50 -22.00 10.16 -6.55
CA GLY A 50 -22.25 10.77 -5.24
C GLY A 50 -21.08 10.65 -4.26
N PRO A 51 -21.35 10.69 -2.93
CA PRO A 51 -20.31 10.62 -1.91
C PRO A 51 -19.44 9.37 -2.05
N GLN A 52 -18.12 9.54 -1.94
CA GLN A 52 -17.14 8.48 -2.17
C GLN A 52 -16.13 8.36 -1.04
N ALA A 53 -15.73 7.12 -0.74
CA ALA A 53 -14.68 6.83 0.22
C ALA A 53 -13.34 7.34 -0.33
N PHE A 54 -12.56 7.99 0.53
CA PHE A 54 -11.19 8.39 0.24
C PHE A 54 -10.31 8.12 1.45
N GLN A 55 -9.00 8.13 1.23
CA GLN A 55 -8.00 7.92 2.26
C GLN A 55 -6.89 8.94 2.09
N LEU A 56 -6.54 9.60 3.18
CA LEU A 56 -5.35 10.44 3.26
C LEU A 56 -4.14 9.58 3.65
N SER A 57 -2.99 9.82 3.03
CA SER A 57 -1.71 9.25 3.44
C SER A 57 -0.58 10.25 3.30
N ASP A 58 0.55 9.95 3.94
CA ASP A 58 1.78 10.75 3.84
C ASP A 58 1.51 12.23 4.18
N VAL A 59 0.62 12.47 5.16
CA VAL A 59 0.11 13.80 5.50
C VAL A 59 1.10 14.53 6.39
N GLU A 60 1.49 15.72 5.96
CA GLU A 60 2.14 16.72 6.79
C GLU A 60 1.14 17.82 7.13
N TYR A 61 1.00 18.11 8.42
CA TYR A 61 0.17 19.19 8.89
C TYR A 61 0.96 20.48 9.03
N TRP A 62 0.28 21.63 8.94
CA TRP A 62 0.85 22.87 9.44
C TRP A 62 1.08 22.78 10.96
N PRO A 63 2.12 23.44 11.50
CA PRO A 63 2.44 23.36 12.93
C PRO A 63 1.24 23.68 13.82
N SER A 64 0.94 22.77 14.75
CA SER A 64 -0.15 22.89 15.72
C SER A 64 -1.56 23.02 15.12
N THR A 65 -1.81 22.49 13.93
CA THR A 65 -3.15 22.45 13.31
C THR A 65 -3.49 21.08 12.71
N THR A 66 -4.74 20.90 12.30
CA THR A 66 -5.22 19.76 11.48
C THR A 66 -5.28 20.08 9.99
N PHE A 67 -4.80 21.26 9.60
CA PHE A 67 -4.79 21.69 8.21
C PHE A 67 -3.63 21.03 7.47
N ILE A 68 -3.96 20.39 6.35
CA ILE A 68 -3.02 19.70 5.49
C ILE A 68 -2.09 20.74 4.84
N ARG A 69 -0.79 20.60 5.08
CA ARG A 69 0.26 21.31 4.33
C ARG A 69 0.58 20.56 3.04
N SER A 70 0.81 19.25 3.17
CA SER A 70 1.04 18.34 2.05
C SER A 70 0.49 16.96 2.37
N GLY A 71 0.16 16.17 1.35
CA GLY A 71 -0.23 14.78 1.53
C GLY A 71 -0.73 14.14 0.25
N CYS A 72 -1.22 12.92 0.35
CA CYS A 72 -1.82 12.16 -0.74
C CYS A 72 -3.29 11.89 -0.44
N VAL A 73 -4.15 12.08 -1.45
CA VAL A 73 -5.55 11.65 -1.44
C VAL A 73 -5.66 10.47 -2.37
N SER A 74 -6.11 9.34 -1.84
CA SER A 74 -6.38 8.13 -2.63
C SER A 74 -7.85 7.77 -2.60
N PHE A 75 -8.37 7.24 -3.70
CA PHE A 75 -9.74 6.74 -3.80
C PHE A 75 -9.86 5.67 -4.90
N VAL A 76 -10.93 4.88 -4.83
CA VAL A 76 -11.26 3.87 -5.86
C VAL A 76 -12.00 4.57 -7.00
N ALA A 77 -11.34 4.75 -8.14
CA ALA A 77 -12.01 5.21 -9.36
C ALA A 77 -12.77 4.04 -9.99
N GLY A 78 -14.03 4.27 -10.36
CA GLY A 78 -14.84 3.26 -11.05
C GLY A 78 -14.28 2.92 -12.44
N PRO A 79 -14.77 1.84 -13.09
CA PRO A 79 -14.38 1.52 -14.46
C PRO A 79 -14.59 2.70 -15.39
N LEU A 80 -13.64 2.95 -16.30
CA LEU A 80 -13.70 4.03 -17.27
C LEU A 80 -13.76 3.43 -18.67
N ALA A 81 -14.87 3.66 -19.36
CA ALA A 81 -15.03 3.21 -20.74
C ALA A 81 -14.02 3.91 -21.67
N ALA A 82 -13.76 3.30 -22.83
CA ALA A 82 -12.95 3.90 -23.90
C ALA A 82 -13.42 5.32 -24.23
N TYR A 83 -12.48 6.27 -24.23
CA TYR A 83 -12.70 7.72 -24.38
C TYR A 83 -13.65 8.36 -23.36
N GLY A 84 -13.97 7.63 -22.27
CA GLY A 84 -14.83 8.09 -21.21
C GLY A 84 -14.18 9.13 -20.31
N GLU A 85 -15.01 9.79 -19.52
CA GLU A 85 -14.60 10.77 -18.52
C GLU A 85 -15.36 10.58 -17.19
N GLN A 86 -14.67 10.79 -16.08
CA GLN A 86 -15.25 10.82 -14.74
C GLN A 86 -14.67 11.99 -13.94
N LYS A 87 -15.54 12.66 -13.16
CA LYS A 87 -15.19 13.81 -12.35
C LYS A 87 -15.28 13.49 -10.87
N TYR A 88 -14.32 14.02 -10.11
CA TYR A 88 -14.18 13.85 -8.68
C TYR A 88 -13.88 15.20 -8.04
N ILE A 89 -14.57 15.52 -6.95
CA ILE A 89 -14.45 16.80 -6.26
C ILE A 89 -14.16 16.53 -4.79
N LEU A 90 -12.98 16.93 -4.33
CA LEU A 90 -12.64 16.99 -2.91
C LEU A 90 -13.00 18.37 -2.38
N GLY A 91 -13.63 18.46 -1.22
CA GLY A 91 -13.93 19.74 -0.61
C GLY A 91 -14.43 19.64 0.82
N PRO A 92 -14.70 20.77 1.48
CA PRO A 92 -15.22 20.79 2.83
C PRO A 92 -16.63 20.23 2.88
N ARG A 93 -16.96 19.58 3.99
CA ARG A 93 -18.30 19.13 4.34
C ARG A 93 -19.21 20.32 4.57
N LYS A 94 -19.92 20.77 3.53
CA LYS A 94 -21.07 21.66 3.67
C LYS A 94 -22.29 20.86 4.16
N GLY A 95 -22.90 21.28 5.27
CA GLY A 95 -24.15 20.72 5.82
C GLY A 95 -23.98 19.96 7.14
N ASP A 96 -24.98 20.12 8.00
CA ASP A 96 -25.18 19.71 9.39
C ASP A 96 -25.68 18.26 9.58
N GLY A 97 -25.62 17.44 8.53
CA GLY A 97 -25.99 16.02 8.60
C GLY A 97 -24.77 15.12 8.79
N SER A 98 -24.78 14.29 9.83
CA SER A 98 -23.88 13.14 10.01
C SER A 98 -24.20 12.03 8.99
N VAL A 99 -24.00 12.29 7.70
CA VAL A 99 -23.88 11.23 6.69
C VAL A 99 -22.68 10.36 7.08
N PRO A 100 -22.87 9.03 7.25
CA PRO A 100 -21.77 8.11 7.49
C PRO A 100 -20.73 8.22 6.37
N ALA A 101 -19.45 8.12 6.72
CA ALA A 101 -18.41 8.06 5.70
C ALA A 101 -18.69 6.86 4.78
N PRO A 102 -18.62 7.03 3.45
CA PRO A 102 -18.82 5.90 2.55
C PRO A 102 -17.84 4.78 2.88
N SER A 103 -18.35 3.55 3.00
CA SER A 103 -17.55 2.35 3.28
C SER A 103 -17.21 1.61 2.00
N THR A 104 -16.09 0.89 1.99
CA THR A 104 -15.73 -0.06 0.94
C THR A 104 -15.81 -1.49 1.46
N ASN A 105 -15.44 -2.47 0.63
CA ASN A 105 -15.33 -3.87 1.07
C ASN A 105 -14.00 -4.19 1.76
N LEU A 106 -13.10 -3.21 1.95
CA LEU A 106 -11.84 -3.40 2.66
C LEU A 106 -12.07 -3.39 4.17
N ASN A 107 -11.59 -4.42 4.84
CA ASN A 107 -11.66 -4.60 6.29
C ASN A 107 -10.27 -4.87 6.85
N ILE A 108 -9.92 -4.14 7.90
CA ILE A 108 -8.71 -4.32 8.70
C ILE A 108 -9.15 -4.64 10.13
N ALA A 109 -8.83 -5.85 10.60
CA ALA A 109 -9.03 -6.24 11.99
C ALA A 109 -7.69 -6.58 12.62
N SER A 110 -7.42 -6.10 13.83
CA SER A 110 -6.15 -6.37 14.52
C SER A 110 -6.32 -6.63 16.01
N ASN A 111 -5.34 -7.31 16.57
CA ASN A 111 -5.06 -7.37 18.00
C ASN A 111 -3.59 -6.98 18.24
N GLU A 112 -3.05 -7.23 19.43
CA GLU A 112 -1.67 -6.87 19.78
C GLU A 112 -0.59 -7.58 18.96
N THR A 113 -0.90 -8.77 18.41
CA THR A 113 0.08 -9.68 17.79
C THR A 113 -0.17 -9.98 16.33
N GLU A 114 -1.37 -9.69 15.82
CA GLU A 114 -1.79 -10.04 14.45
C GLU A 114 -2.73 -8.99 13.86
N ALA A 115 -2.69 -8.85 12.53
CA ALA A 115 -3.70 -8.13 11.76
C ALA A 115 -4.24 -9.01 10.62
N THR A 116 -5.48 -8.78 10.24
CA THR A 116 -6.13 -9.35 9.06
C THR A 116 -6.51 -8.20 8.12
N LEU A 117 -5.88 -8.16 6.94
CA LEU A 117 -6.24 -7.27 5.84
C LEU A 117 -7.12 -8.07 4.88
N SER A 118 -8.34 -7.63 4.60
CA SER A 118 -9.24 -8.42 3.75
C SER A 118 -10.19 -7.60 2.90
N THR A 119 -10.48 -8.10 1.71
CA THR A 119 -11.64 -7.71 0.90
C THR A 119 -12.72 -8.80 1.00
N SER A 120 -13.78 -8.69 0.20
CA SER A 120 -14.77 -9.76 0.07
C SER A 120 -14.22 -11.05 -0.57
N VAL A 121 -13.07 -11.00 -1.24
CA VAL A 121 -12.53 -12.12 -2.04
C VAL A 121 -11.14 -12.59 -1.60
N LEU A 122 -10.38 -11.75 -0.90
CA LEU A 122 -9.03 -12.06 -0.43
C LEU A 122 -8.89 -11.70 1.05
N GLY A 123 -8.11 -12.47 1.80
CA GLY A 123 -7.68 -12.10 3.15
C GLY A 123 -6.21 -12.44 3.37
N ILE A 124 -5.53 -11.62 4.15
CA ILE A 124 -4.12 -11.79 4.52
C ILE A 124 -4.02 -11.59 6.00
N LYS A 125 -3.63 -12.64 6.72
CA LYS A 125 -3.30 -12.56 8.12
C LYS A 125 -1.80 -12.37 8.27
N VAL A 126 -1.41 -11.31 8.97
CA VAL A 126 -0.02 -10.88 9.16
C VAL A 126 0.33 -10.77 10.63
N ARG A 127 1.61 -10.99 10.95
CA ARG A 127 2.17 -10.83 12.29
C ARG A 127 2.47 -9.36 12.59
N LEU A 128 2.16 -8.92 13.80
CA LEU A 128 2.54 -7.62 14.36
C LEU A 128 3.58 -7.79 15.48
N GLY A 129 4.22 -6.67 15.84
CA GLY A 129 5.12 -6.59 16.98
C GLY A 129 6.58 -6.48 16.55
N SER A 130 7.48 -6.73 17.47
CA SER A 130 8.93 -6.69 17.23
C SER A 130 9.67 -7.62 18.18
N GLN A 131 10.88 -8.00 17.78
CA GLN A 131 11.81 -8.73 18.61
C GLN A 131 13.23 -8.29 18.27
N ILE A 132 14.03 -8.04 19.32
CA ILE A 132 15.49 -7.93 19.20
C ILE A 132 16.08 -9.13 19.93
N TYR A 133 17.00 -9.84 19.27
CA TYR A 133 17.65 -11.00 19.86
C TYR A 133 18.95 -10.59 20.55
N SER A 134 19.19 -11.08 21.77
CA SER A 134 20.45 -10.88 22.49
C SER A 134 21.64 -11.54 21.77
N SER A 135 21.37 -12.54 20.95
CA SER A 135 22.33 -13.15 20.02
C SER A 135 21.60 -13.46 18.71
N PRO A 136 22.17 -13.13 17.54
CA PRO A 136 21.50 -13.40 16.27
C PRO A 136 21.11 -14.88 16.11
N VAL A 137 19.91 -15.12 15.59
CA VAL A 137 19.35 -16.47 15.44
C VAL A 137 19.25 -16.88 13.97
N PRO A 138 19.28 -18.18 13.65
CA PRO A 138 19.07 -18.66 12.28
C PRO A 138 17.70 -18.22 11.70
N PRO A 139 17.59 -17.92 10.38
CA PRO A 139 16.36 -17.47 9.75
C PRO A 139 15.13 -18.36 10.01
N GLU A 140 15.31 -19.68 10.08
CA GLU A 140 14.24 -20.65 10.33
C GLU A 140 13.61 -20.54 11.72
N GLN A 141 14.29 -19.90 12.68
CA GLN A 141 13.76 -19.62 14.02
C GLN A 141 13.00 -18.30 14.10
N VAL A 142 13.07 -17.47 13.04
CA VAL A 142 12.40 -16.18 12.98
C VAL A 142 11.05 -16.31 12.30
N PRO A 143 9.97 -15.75 12.88
CA PRO A 143 8.66 -15.85 12.27
C PRO A 143 8.58 -15.07 10.94
N GLY A 144 7.96 -15.69 9.94
CA GLY A 144 7.56 -14.99 8.72
C GLY A 144 6.44 -13.98 8.95
N PRO A 145 6.31 -12.96 8.07
CA PRO A 145 5.33 -11.89 8.20
C PRO A 145 3.89 -12.32 7.92
N VAL A 146 3.68 -13.22 6.96
CA VAL A 146 2.37 -13.78 6.60
C VAL A 146 2.12 -15.05 7.40
N LEU A 147 1.03 -15.07 8.15
CA LEU A 147 0.56 -16.21 8.95
C LEU A 147 -0.35 -17.13 8.14
N SER A 148 -1.23 -16.53 7.33
CA SER A 148 -2.10 -17.26 6.41
C SER A 148 -2.75 -16.33 5.39
N LEU A 149 -3.21 -16.90 4.28
CA LEU A 149 -4.03 -16.25 3.27
C LEU A 149 -5.44 -16.86 3.29
N ARG A 150 -6.46 -16.06 2.98
CA ARG A 150 -7.85 -16.50 2.84
C ARG A 150 -8.25 -16.48 1.38
N LEU A 151 -8.71 -17.62 0.88
CA LEU A 151 -9.30 -17.78 -0.45
C LEU A 151 -10.73 -17.22 -0.53
N PRO A 152 -11.28 -17.04 -1.74
CA PRO A 152 -12.67 -16.61 -1.92
C PRO A 152 -13.71 -17.52 -1.26
N ASP A 153 -13.42 -18.82 -1.12
CA ASP A 153 -14.27 -19.80 -0.43
C ASP A 153 -14.19 -19.71 1.11
N GLY A 154 -13.36 -18.81 1.65
CA GLY A 154 -13.13 -18.63 3.08
C GLY A 154 -12.03 -19.50 3.66
N THR A 155 -11.44 -20.42 2.88
CA THR A 155 -10.38 -21.32 3.32
C THR A 155 -9.11 -20.53 3.65
N TRP A 156 -8.56 -20.75 4.84
CA TRP A 156 -7.27 -20.20 5.25
C TRP A 156 -6.15 -21.20 4.96
N PHE A 157 -5.09 -20.74 4.29
CA PHE A 157 -4.00 -21.60 3.84
C PHE A 157 -2.68 -20.84 3.74
N GLY A 158 -1.61 -21.62 3.59
CA GLY A 158 -0.26 -21.10 3.42
C GLY A 158 0.27 -20.36 4.64
N ARG A 159 1.55 -20.04 4.58
CA ARG A 159 2.26 -19.18 5.53
C ARG A 159 3.55 -18.76 4.89
N SER A 160 4.20 -17.75 5.44
CA SER A 160 5.53 -17.40 4.99
C SER A 160 6.62 -17.80 5.97
N ARG A 161 7.84 -17.89 5.47
CA ARG A 161 9.04 -18.13 6.28
C ARG A 161 10.24 -17.40 5.70
N LEU A 162 11.24 -17.20 6.54
CA LEU A 162 12.56 -16.76 6.13
C LEU A 162 13.40 -17.99 5.80
N TYR A 163 14.35 -17.85 4.89
CA TYR A 163 15.33 -18.88 4.53
C TYR A 163 16.71 -18.25 4.38
N GLY A 164 17.75 -19.07 4.46
CA GLY A 164 19.14 -18.66 4.27
C GLY A 164 20.07 -19.13 5.37
N SER A 165 21.30 -18.63 5.33
CA SER A 165 22.36 -18.94 6.30
C SER A 165 22.76 -17.75 7.15
N THR A 166 22.40 -16.52 6.75
CA THR A 166 22.76 -15.32 7.49
C THR A 166 21.85 -15.14 8.72
N PRO A 167 22.39 -15.12 9.95
CA PRO A 167 21.58 -14.94 11.15
C PRO A 167 20.84 -13.61 11.20
N ILE A 168 19.70 -13.57 11.89
CA ILE A 168 18.84 -12.39 12.07
C ILE A 168 19.02 -11.85 13.50
N SER A 169 19.30 -10.55 13.61
CA SER A 169 19.49 -9.83 14.87
C SER A 169 18.18 -9.26 15.43
N GLY A 170 17.17 -9.05 14.58
CA GLY A 170 15.85 -8.63 15.03
C GLY A 170 14.84 -8.47 13.89
N TRP A 171 13.59 -8.23 14.27
CA TRP A 171 12.51 -7.93 13.33
C TRP A 171 11.49 -6.96 13.93
N SER A 172 10.75 -6.28 13.06
CA SER A 172 9.59 -5.46 13.42
C SER A 172 8.51 -5.55 12.35
N ALA A 173 7.25 -5.44 12.74
CA ALA A 173 6.14 -5.49 11.85
C ALA A 173 4.94 -4.68 12.35
N CYS A 174 4.33 -3.91 11.45
CA CYS A 174 3.15 -3.11 11.76
C CYS A 174 2.26 -2.91 10.52
N VAL A 175 1.01 -2.53 10.74
CA VAL A 175 0.16 -1.93 9.70
C VAL A 175 0.55 -0.46 9.61
N SER A 176 1.14 -0.04 8.49
CA SER A 176 1.57 1.34 8.26
C SER A 176 0.42 2.25 7.82
N ASP A 177 -0.58 1.67 7.15
CA ASP A 177 -1.75 2.40 6.68
C ASP A 177 -3.01 1.53 6.84
N ALA A 178 -4.04 2.10 7.45
CA ALA A 178 -5.32 1.45 7.66
C ALA A 178 -6.44 2.45 7.33
N GLY A 179 -7.07 2.28 6.18
CA GLY A 179 -8.19 3.12 5.79
C GLY A 179 -9.13 2.43 4.82
N PRO A 180 -10.17 3.14 4.36
CA PRO A 180 -11.21 2.53 3.55
C PRO A 180 -10.78 2.26 2.11
N VAL A 181 -9.66 2.80 1.63
CA VAL A 181 -9.24 2.65 0.23
C VAL A 181 -8.14 1.61 0.08
N PHE A 182 -7.17 1.62 1.00
CA PHE A 182 -6.09 0.65 1.00
C PHE A 182 -5.58 0.38 2.42
N ALA A 183 -5.01 -0.80 2.59
CA ALA A 183 -4.24 -1.18 3.75
C ALA A 183 -2.80 -1.46 3.33
N ARG A 184 -1.84 -1.00 4.13
CA ARG A 184 -0.42 -1.32 3.97
C ARG A 184 0.14 -1.91 5.24
N TYR A 185 0.83 -3.03 5.09
CA TYR A 185 1.60 -3.69 6.13
C TYR A 185 3.08 -3.64 5.78
N VAL A 186 3.93 -3.46 6.79
CA VAL A 186 5.38 -3.47 6.63
C VAL A 186 5.98 -4.41 7.67
N ALA A 187 6.84 -5.31 7.21
CA ALA A 187 7.75 -6.10 8.05
C ALA A 187 9.20 -5.80 7.67
N SER A 188 10.06 -5.67 8.67
CA SER A 188 11.49 -5.45 8.52
C SER A 188 12.26 -6.49 9.31
N TYR A 189 13.28 -7.07 8.69
CA TYR A 189 14.17 -8.08 9.27
C TYR A 189 15.61 -7.58 9.18
N SER A 190 16.26 -7.45 10.32
CA SER A 190 17.67 -7.03 10.42
C SER A 190 18.57 -8.26 10.49
N TYR A 191 19.48 -8.39 9.54
CA TYR A 191 20.49 -9.44 9.50
C TYR A 191 21.71 -9.04 10.35
N ALA A 192 22.45 -10.05 10.82
CA ALA A 192 23.66 -9.86 11.63
C ALA A 192 24.80 -9.18 10.86
N ASP A 193 24.79 -9.25 9.53
CA ASP A 193 25.74 -8.58 8.65
C ASP A 193 25.36 -7.12 8.33
N GLY A 194 24.28 -6.61 8.93
CA GLY A 194 23.78 -5.26 8.72
C GLY A 194 22.83 -5.10 7.54
N ARG A 195 22.50 -6.16 6.78
CA ARG A 195 21.42 -6.05 5.79
C ARG A 195 20.06 -5.91 6.45
N VAL A 196 19.13 -5.25 5.77
CA VAL A 196 17.71 -5.16 6.15
C VAL A 196 16.85 -5.65 5.00
N LEU A 197 16.07 -6.70 5.24
CA LEU A 197 14.98 -7.11 4.35
C LEU A 197 13.70 -6.42 4.81
N GLN A 198 13.10 -5.65 3.92
CA GLN A 198 11.80 -5.02 4.13
C GLN A 198 10.77 -5.60 3.16
N ILE A 199 9.66 -6.06 3.71
CA ILE A 199 8.51 -6.62 2.99
C ILE A 199 7.33 -5.68 3.22
N ARG A 200 6.74 -5.19 2.15
CA ARG A 200 5.51 -4.42 2.17
C ARG A 200 4.40 -5.22 1.50
N ILE A 201 3.26 -5.30 2.17
CA ILE A 201 2.06 -5.93 1.64
C ILE A 201 1.01 -4.84 1.51
N SER A 202 0.48 -4.66 0.30
CA SER A 202 -0.58 -3.68 0.01
C SER A 202 -1.83 -4.39 -0.50
N LEU A 203 -2.99 -4.03 0.08
CA LEU A 203 -4.29 -4.52 -0.35
C LEU A 203 -5.23 -3.33 -0.54
N ASN A 204 -5.80 -3.19 -1.73
CA ASN A 204 -6.76 -2.14 -2.02
C ASN A 204 -8.19 -2.63 -1.90
N ALA A 205 -9.11 -1.70 -1.64
CA ALA A 205 -10.54 -1.93 -1.75
C ALA A 205 -10.92 -2.35 -3.18
N GLY A 206 -11.77 -3.36 -3.29
CA GLY A 206 -12.22 -3.93 -4.55
C GLY A 206 -11.22 -4.84 -5.26
N ASP A 207 -9.96 -4.89 -4.82
CA ASP A 207 -8.96 -5.78 -5.42
C ASP A 207 -9.15 -7.24 -4.97
N TYR A 208 -8.83 -8.13 -5.91
CA TYR A 208 -8.76 -9.58 -5.71
C TYR A 208 -7.31 -10.08 -5.56
N ALA A 209 -6.35 -9.16 -5.60
CA ALA A 209 -4.93 -9.43 -5.51
C ALA A 209 -4.31 -8.53 -4.44
N ALA A 210 -3.20 -8.98 -3.87
CA ALA A 210 -2.35 -8.15 -3.03
C ALA A 210 -0.97 -8.01 -3.64
N CYS A 211 -0.40 -6.83 -3.47
CA CYS A 211 0.94 -6.51 -3.92
C CYS A 211 1.93 -6.82 -2.80
N PHE A 212 2.97 -7.58 -3.14
CA PHE A 212 4.10 -7.87 -2.25
C PHE A 212 5.34 -7.19 -2.82
N ASP A 213 5.86 -6.21 -2.10
CA ASP A 213 7.10 -5.53 -2.45
C ASP A 213 8.19 -5.94 -1.46
N CYS A 214 9.25 -6.54 -1.97
CA CYS A 214 10.40 -6.99 -1.19
C CYS A 214 11.62 -6.15 -1.57
N THR A 215 12.28 -5.56 -0.58
CA THR A 215 13.50 -4.76 -0.78
C THR A 215 14.56 -5.20 0.20
N VAL A 216 15.80 -5.32 -0.27
CA VAL A 216 16.96 -5.59 0.59
C VAL A 216 17.86 -4.37 0.52
N ARG A 217 18.21 -3.81 1.69
CA ARG A 217 19.16 -2.70 1.80
C ARG A 217 20.39 -3.17 2.57
N ALA A 218 21.58 -2.88 2.06
CA ALA A 218 22.81 -3.01 2.84
C ALA A 218 22.98 -1.76 3.71
N LEU A 219 23.58 -1.90 4.90
CA LEU A 219 23.86 -0.75 5.78
C LEU A 219 24.95 0.19 5.20
N SER A 220 25.72 -0.27 4.20
CA SER A 220 26.77 0.50 3.57
C SER A 220 26.42 0.85 2.13
N ASP A 221 26.32 2.16 1.84
CA ASP A 221 26.32 2.76 0.49
C ASP A 221 27.67 2.56 -0.27
N ARG A 222 28.38 1.46 -0.01
CA ARG A 222 29.51 1.03 -0.84
C ARG A 222 29.13 -0.26 -1.56
N PRO A 223 28.93 -0.22 -2.88
CA PRO A 223 29.00 -1.45 -3.66
C PRO A 223 30.43 -1.98 -3.53
N SER A 224 30.62 -3.04 -2.75
CA SER A 224 31.82 -3.86 -2.92
C SER A 224 31.68 -4.57 -4.27
N ALA A 225 32.77 -4.65 -5.04
CA ALA A 225 32.77 -5.28 -6.36
C ALA A 225 32.29 -6.75 -6.35
N ASP A 226 32.25 -7.38 -5.18
CA ASP A 226 31.76 -8.75 -4.96
C ASP A 226 30.24 -8.83 -4.71
N SER A 227 29.56 -7.70 -4.48
CA SER A 227 28.10 -7.66 -4.17
C SER A 227 27.19 -7.82 -5.39
N GLN A 228 27.75 -7.84 -6.61
CA GLN A 228 26.97 -7.92 -7.85
C GLN A 228 26.67 -9.35 -8.32
N ASN A 229 27.29 -10.38 -7.72
CA ASN A 229 27.18 -11.78 -8.18
C ASN A 229 26.67 -12.79 -7.15
N ALA A 230 26.36 -12.38 -5.92
CA ALA A 230 25.71 -13.25 -4.96
C ALA A 230 24.19 -13.14 -5.14
N GLY A 231 23.59 -14.07 -5.87
CA GLY A 231 22.18 -14.38 -5.63
C GLY A 231 22.07 -14.68 -4.15
N SER A 232 21.47 -13.77 -3.37
CA SER A 232 21.37 -13.92 -1.92
C SER A 232 20.73 -15.28 -1.62
N SER A 233 21.48 -16.18 -0.99
CA SER A 233 20.95 -17.44 -0.47
C SER A 233 19.97 -17.22 0.68
N ASP A 234 19.87 -15.97 1.16
CA ASP A 234 18.89 -15.53 2.15
C ASP A 234 17.69 -14.87 1.50
N GLY A 235 16.53 -15.02 2.13
CA GLY A 235 15.34 -14.30 1.71
C GLY A 235 14.10 -14.69 2.47
N TRP A 236 12.98 -14.46 1.80
CA TRP A 236 11.64 -14.74 2.28
C TRP A 236 10.87 -15.46 1.19
N GLU A 237 10.05 -16.43 1.60
CA GLU A 237 9.14 -17.08 0.69
C GLU A 237 7.77 -17.26 1.33
N LEU A 238 6.76 -17.28 0.45
CA LEU A 238 5.41 -17.66 0.81
C LEU A 238 5.20 -19.14 0.43
N VAL A 239 5.00 -19.97 1.45
CA VAL A 239 4.76 -21.40 1.30
C VAL A 239 3.25 -21.61 1.18
N LEU A 240 2.80 -21.81 -0.04
CA LEU A 240 1.47 -22.32 -0.36
C LEU A 240 1.59 -23.85 -0.29
N GLY A 241 0.90 -24.51 0.64
CA GLY A 241 1.15 -25.94 0.95
C GLY A 241 1.10 -26.89 -0.27
N ASN A 242 1.65 -28.09 -0.10
CA ASN A 242 1.76 -29.12 -1.15
C ASN A 242 0.38 -29.48 -1.74
N GLY A 243 -0.01 -28.86 -2.85
CA GLY A 243 -1.17 -29.25 -3.66
C GLY A 243 -2.38 -28.30 -3.67
N ILE A 244 -2.33 -27.13 -3.03
CA ILE A 244 -3.41 -26.13 -3.19
C ILE A 244 -3.14 -25.30 -4.45
N ALA A 245 -3.88 -25.59 -5.52
CA ALA A 245 -3.98 -24.68 -6.66
C ALA A 245 -4.70 -23.41 -6.21
N LEU A 246 -4.12 -22.24 -6.49
CA LEU A 246 -4.84 -20.98 -6.30
C LEU A 246 -6.10 -21.00 -7.18
N PRO A 247 -7.29 -20.62 -6.65
CA PRO A 247 -8.49 -20.49 -7.45
C PRO A 247 -8.25 -19.55 -8.64
N GLU A 248 -8.93 -19.83 -9.75
CA GLU A 248 -8.87 -19.00 -10.94
C GLU A 248 -9.22 -17.55 -10.59
N GLY A 249 -8.31 -16.62 -10.88
CA GLY A 249 -8.46 -15.20 -10.56
C GLY A 249 -7.64 -14.70 -9.37
N VAL A 250 -7.19 -15.53 -8.42
CA VAL A 250 -6.30 -15.07 -7.34
C VAL A 250 -4.87 -14.95 -7.86
N LYS A 251 -4.34 -13.73 -7.92
CA LYS A 251 -2.96 -13.46 -8.32
C LYS A 251 -2.17 -12.90 -7.13
N ILE A 252 -1.00 -13.47 -6.88
CA ILE A 252 0.05 -12.85 -6.07
C ILE A 252 0.99 -12.17 -7.05
N GLN A 253 0.91 -10.85 -7.14
CA GLN A 253 1.69 -10.07 -8.10
C GLN A 253 2.78 -9.30 -7.34
N GLY A 254 4.04 -9.64 -7.61
CA GLY A 254 5.21 -9.01 -6.97
C GLY A 254 6.21 -10.03 -6.40
N MET A 255 7.14 -10.48 -7.23
CA MET A 255 8.50 -10.82 -6.81
C MET A 255 9.44 -9.95 -7.65
N ARG A 256 9.58 -8.67 -7.29
CA ARG A 256 10.72 -7.89 -7.79
C ARG A 256 11.91 -8.21 -6.89
N TYR A 257 12.69 -9.22 -7.27
CA TYR A 257 14.08 -9.29 -6.83
C TYR A 257 14.79 -8.06 -7.42
N LEU A 258 15.00 -7.01 -6.62
CA LEU A 258 15.99 -5.99 -6.98
C LEU A 258 17.39 -6.53 -6.69
N ALA A 259 17.77 -7.52 -7.50
CA ALA A 259 19.15 -7.83 -7.84
C ALA A 259 19.26 -7.78 -9.37
N LYS A 260 18.85 -6.64 -9.94
CA LYS A 260 19.23 -6.15 -11.28
C LYS A 260 18.47 -4.86 -11.54
N GLU A 261 19.23 -3.80 -11.77
CA GLU A 261 18.84 -2.83 -12.78
C GLU A 261 18.50 -3.61 -14.06
N VAL A 262 17.27 -3.48 -14.52
CA VAL A 262 16.97 -3.66 -15.94
C VAL A 262 16.77 -2.25 -16.47
N PRO A 263 17.54 -1.84 -17.49
CA PRO A 263 17.50 -0.48 -17.99
C PRO A 263 16.22 -0.32 -18.80
N PHE A 264 15.22 0.37 -18.24
CA PHE A 264 14.30 1.07 -19.14
C PHE A 264 15.02 2.34 -19.58
N ARG A 265 15.56 2.26 -20.79
CA ARG A 265 15.97 3.43 -21.56
C ARG A 265 14.67 4.19 -21.87
N VAL A 266 14.42 5.28 -21.15
CA VAL A 266 13.54 6.34 -21.63
C VAL A 266 14.40 7.16 -22.57
N ASP A 267 14.18 7.05 -23.87
CA ASP A 267 14.72 8.05 -24.79
C ASP A 267 14.15 9.42 -24.38
N PRO A 268 14.98 10.47 -24.26
CA PRO A 268 14.54 11.77 -23.79
C PRO A 268 13.68 12.43 -24.86
N GLY A 269 12.36 12.33 -24.70
CA GLY A 269 11.37 12.84 -25.64
C GLY A 269 10.18 13.45 -24.92
N SER A 270 10.42 14.57 -24.25
CA SER A 270 9.46 15.60 -23.83
C SER A 270 8.26 15.23 -22.92
N ALA A 271 8.27 15.89 -21.75
CA ALA A 271 7.17 16.28 -20.87
C ALA A 271 6.77 15.30 -19.75
N ASP A 272 7.08 15.74 -18.52
CA ASP A 272 6.75 15.14 -17.23
C ASP A 272 5.26 14.78 -17.08
N PRO A 273 5.00 13.68 -16.37
CA PRO A 273 4.42 13.83 -15.03
C PRO A 273 5.05 12.90 -13.98
N LEU A 274 5.09 13.39 -12.72
CA LEU A 274 5.46 12.62 -11.53
C LEU A 274 4.45 11.50 -11.21
#